data_AF-A0A1F3CFG8-F1
#
_entry.id   AF-A0A1F3CFG8-F1
#
_cell.length_a   1.000
_cell.length_b   1.000
_cell.length_c   1.000
_cell.angle_alpha   90.00
_cell.angle_beta   90.00
_cell.angle_gamma   90.00
#
_symmetry.space_group_name_H-M   'P 1'
#
loop_
_entity.id
_entity.type
_entity.pdbx_description
1 polymer ?
#
loop_
_entity_poly.entity_id
_entity_poly.type
_entity_poly.pdbx_seq_one_letter_code
_entity_poly.pdbx_strand_id
1 'polypeptide(L)'
;MRVLEAKLVVRHQGVRQAEIEADRVEVSADRRTTTFTGRSRMVLFAGDLPVLAATGERITYDRSTQGVRAEGGLRLTTPDGATLVARTATWDAQSQVIVLAGDVQVTFPLRRLP
;
A
#
# COMPACT_ATOMS: atom_id res chain seq x y z
N MET A 1 -2.91 -26.77 -1.25
CA MET A 1 -1.67 -25.99 -1.09
C MET A 1 -2.00 -24.79 -0.20
N ARG A 2 -1.43 -24.68 1.01
CA ARG A 2 -1.63 -23.50 1.87
C ARG A 2 -0.63 -22.44 1.39
N VAL A 3 -1.11 -21.34 0.84
CA VAL A 3 -0.25 -20.18 0.60
C VAL A 3 0.06 -19.59 1.97
N LEU A 4 1.33 -19.59 2.36
CA LEU A 4 1.77 -18.85 3.55
C LEU A 4 1.84 -17.38 3.14
N GLU A 5 0.76 -16.64 3.35
CA GLU A 5 0.77 -15.18 3.17
C GLU A 5 1.44 -14.54 4.38
N ALA A 6 2.49 -13.75 4.12
CA ALA A 6 3.18 -13.00 5.15
C ALA A 6 2.51 -11.63 5.30
N LYS A 7 2.28 -11.21 6.55
CA LYS A 7 1.60 -9.96 6.89
C LYS A 7 2.48 -9.07 7.76
N LEU A 8 2.57 -7.79 7.41
CA LEU A 8 3.13 -6.72 8.25
C LEU A 8 2.04 -5.72 8.62
N VAL A 9 1.98 -5.35 9.89
CA VAL A 9 1.14 -4.24 10.38
C VAL A 9 2.05 -3.07 10.74
N VAL A 10 1.85 -1.94 10.09
CA VAL A 10 2.56 -0.69 10.39
C VAL A 10 1.73 0.13 11.35
N ARG A 11 2.34 0.51 12.48
CA ARG A 11 1.74 1.37 13.50
C ARG A 11 2.58 2.61 13.72
N HIS A 12 1.94 3.76 13.82
CA HIS A 12 2.56 5.01 14.23
C HIS A 12 1.94 5.44 15.56
N GLN A 13 2.76 5.59 16.60
CA GLN A 13 2.30 5.92 17.96
C GLN A 13 1.18 4.98 18.48
N GLY A 14 1.28 3.69 18.16
CA GLY A 14 0.29 2.66 18.53
C GLY A 14 -0.92 2.57 17.58
N VAL A 15 -1.21 3.62 16.82
CA VAL A 15 -2.31 3.67 15.85
C VAL A 15 -1.95 2.87 14.60
N ARG A 16 -2.86 2.02 14.12
CA ARG A 16 -2.69 1.27 12.87
C ARG A 16 -2.76 2.23 11.68
N GLN A 17 -1.80 2.12 10.79
CA GLN A 17 -1.66 3.02 9.63
C GLN A 17 -1.65 2.25 8.32
N ALA A 18 -1.02 1.07 8.31
CA ALA A 18 -1.04 0.22 7.13
C ALA A 18 -1.03 -1.26 7.51
N GLU A 19 -1.55 -2.07 6.62
CA GLU A 19 -1.28 -3.50 6.57
C GLU A 19 -0.78 -3.88 5.20
N ILE A 20 0.26 -4.71 5.14
CA ILE A 20 0.86 -5.19 3.90
C ILE A 20 0.89 -6.71 3.94
N GLU A 21 0.36 -7.34 2.90
CA GLU A 21 0.27 -8.78 2.71
C GLU A 21 0.90 -9.14 1.37
N ALA A 22 1.70 -10.22 1.33
CA ALA A 22 2.32 -10.68 0.09
C ALA A 22 2.68 -12.17 0.11
N ASP A 23 2.95 -12.71 -1.09
CA ASP A 23 3.43 -14.08 -1.28
C ASP A 23 4.84 -14.30 -0.67
N ARG A 24 5.72 -13.29 -0.72
CA ARG A 24 7.08 -13.36 -0.16
C ARG A 24 7.48 -12.06 0.52
N VAL A 25 8.11 -12.19 1.69
CA VAL A 25 8.66 -11.08 2.46
C VAL A 25 10.13 -11.30 2.77
N GLU A 26 10.95 -10.30 2.49
CA GLU A 26 12.38 -10.25 2.80
C GLU A 26 12.68 -9.04 3.67
N VAL A 27 13.34 -9.26 4.79
CA VAL A 27 13.83 -8.20 5.67
C VAL A 27 15.32 -8.05 5.43
N SER A 28 15.80 -6.83 5.18
CA SER A 28 17.22 -6.55 5.01
C SER A 28 18.03 -6.94 6.26
N ALA A 29 19.32 -7.22 6.10
CA ALA A 29 20.18 -7.67 7.20
C ALA A 29 20.24 -6.66 8.36
N ASP A 30 20.21 -5.36 8.04
CA ASP A 30 20.15 -4.25 9.01
C ASP A 30 18.74 -4.00 9.58
N ARG A 31 17.74 -4.78 9.13
CA ARG A 31 16.32 -4.67 9.50
C ARG A 31 15.68 -3.32 9.20
N ARG A 32 16.31 -2.51 8.34
CA ARG A 32 15.79 -1.19 7.94
C ARG A 32 14.67 -1.32 6.92
N THR A 33 14.81 -2.24 5.97
CA THR A 33 13.92 -2.35 4.82
C THR A 33 13.21 -3.70 4.83
N THR A 34 11.90 -3.67 4.62
CA THR A 34 11.11 -4.88 4.36
C THR A 34 10.58 -4.82 2.94
N THR A 35 10.89 -5.84 2.15
CA THR A 35 10.46 -5.96 0.77
C THR A 35 9.41 -7.06 0.66
N PHE A 36 8.29 -6.73 0.04
CA PHE A 36 7.18 -7.60 -0.29
C PHE A 36 7.17 -7.81 -1.80
N THR A 37 7.08 -9.07 -2.25
CA THR A 37 7.10 -9.42 -3.67
C THR A 37 6.05 -10.47 -4.01
N GLY A 38 5.67 -10.52 -5.29
CA GLY A 38 4.58 -11.36 -5.78
C GLY A 38 3.26 -10.60 -5.71
N ARG A 39 2.16 -11.30 -5.45
CA ARG A 39 0.86 -10.65 -5.26
C ARG A 39 0.87 -9.90 -3.94
N SER A 40 1.14 -8.60 -3.99
CA SER A 40 1.22 -7.74 -2.81
C SER A 40 -0.02 -6.88 -2.72
N ARG A 41 -0.62 -6.84 -1.52
CA ARG A 41 -1.74 -5.96 -1.17
C ARG A 41 -1.34 -5.11 0.02
N MET A 42 -1.66 -3.82 -0.05
CA MET A 42 -1.57 -2.92 1.09
C MET A 42 -2.93 -2.29 1.35
N VAL A 43 -3.28 -2.12 2.62
CA VAL A 43 -4.44 -1.32 3.04
C VAL A 43 -3.94 -0.23 3.96
N LEU A 44 -4.25 1.03 3.64
CA LEU A 44 -3.98 2.18 4.49
C LEU A 44 -5.20 2.50 5.35
N PHE A 45 -4.94 2.94 6.57
CA PHE A 45 -5.94 3.21 7.59
C PHE A 45 -5.81 4.64 8.11
N ALA A 46 -6.96 5.30 8.30
CA ALA A 46 -7.07 6.49 9.13
C ALA A 46 -7.69 6.07 10.47
N GLY A 47 -6.84 5.80 11.47
CA GLY A 47 -7.27 5.11 12.69
C GLY A 47 -7.58 3.65 12.40
N ASP A 48 -8.81 3.20 12.67
CA ASP A 48 -9.26 1.83 12.35
C ASP A 48 -10.07 1.76 11.05
N LEU A 49 -10.31 2.89 10.37
CA LEU A 49 -11.06 2.95 9.12
C LEU A 49 -10.13 2.71 7.92
N PRO A 50 -10.35 1.68 7.08
CA PRO A 50 -9.60 1.53 5.83
C PRO A 50 -9.98 2.65 4.85
N VAL A 51 -9.00 3.40 4.37
CA VAL A 51 -9.21 4.55 3.48
C VAL A 51 -8.66 4.35 2.08
N LEU A 52 -7.79 3.37 1.89
CA LEU A 52 -7.22 3.06 0.58
C LEU A 52 -6.69 1.63 0.54
N ALA A 53 -6.99 0.90 -0.52
CA ALA A 53 -6.32 -0.36 -0.83
C ALA A 53 -5.39 -0.15 -2.03
N ALA A 54 -4.20 -0.74 -1.99
CA ALA A 54 -3.25 -0.74 -3.08
C ALA A 54 -2.83 -2.18 -3.40
N THR A 55 -2.61 -2.46 -4.67
CA THR A 55 -2.05 -3.73 -5.15
C THR A 55 -0.90 -3.45 -6.11
N GLY A 56 0.17 -4.22 -6.02
CA GLY A 56 1.33 -4.09 -6.89
C GLY A 56 2.23 -5.32 -6.80
N GLU A 57 3.25 -5.36 -7.65
CA GLU A 57 4.18 -6.50 -7.75
C GLU A 57 5.27 -6.45 -6.68
N ARG A 58 5.68 -5.23 -6.28
CA ARG A 58 6.72 -5.01 -5.26
C ARG A 58 6.31 -3.86 -4.34
N ILE A 59 6.34 -4.11 -3.04
CA ILE A 59 6.15 -3.09 -2.01
C ILE A 59 7.39 -3.07 -1.13
N THR A 60 7.92 -1.89 -0.82
CA THR A 60 9.09 -1.71 0.04
C THR A 60 8.71 -0.77 1.17
N TYR A 61 8.93 -1.21 2.41
CA TYR A 61 8.76 -0.41 3.62
C TYR A 61 10.13 -0.05 4.19
N ASP A 62 10.40 1.24 4.38
CA ASP A 62 11.59 1.72 5.12
C ASP A 62 11.17 2.10 6.54
N ARG A 63 11.70 1.38 7.53
CA ARG A 63 11.38 1.56 8.94
C ARG A 63 11.88 2.89 9.50
N SER A 64 12.95 3.45 8.94
CA SER A 64 13.56 4.71 9.42
C SER A 64 12.71 5.92 9.09
N THR A 65 12.17 5.97 7.87
CA THR A 65 11.26 7.03 7.41
C THR A 65 9.79 6.69 7.67
N GLN A 66 9.51 5.41 7.96
CA GLN A 66 8.16 4.84 7.97
C GLN A 66 7.43 4.99 6.62
N GLY A 67 8.18 5.20 5.53
CA GLY A 67 7.64 5.34 4.19
C GLY A 67 7.41 3.98 3.52
N VAL A 68 6.42 3.93 2.64
CA VAL A 68 6.16 2.80 1.76
C VAL A 68 6.31 3.22 0.30
N ARG A 69 6.95 2.39 -0.50
CA ARG A 69 7.05 2.52 -1.96
C ARG A 69 6.46 1.29 -2.63
N ALA A 70 5.54 1.48 -3.55
CA ALA A 70 4.92 0.42 -4.34
C ALA A 70 5.21 0.60 -5.83
N GLU A 71 5.54 -0.51 -6.50
CA GLU A 71 5.98 -0.55 -7.89
C GLU A 71 5.39 -1.77 -8.63
N GLY A 72 5.29 -1.65 -9.96
CA GLY A 72 4.84 -2.73 -10.85
C GLY A 72 3.31 -2.86 -10.87
N GLY A 73 2.68 -2.29 -11.89
CA GLY A 73 1.23 -2.44 -12.14
C GLY A 73 0.34 -1.94 -11.00
N LEU A 74 0.64 -0.77 -10.44
CA LEU A 74 -0.03 -0.29 -9.24
C LEU A 74 -1.49 0.07 -9.53
N ARG A 75 -2.39 -0.53 -8.76
CA ARG A 75 -3.80 -0.15 -8.68
C ARG A 75 -4.15 0.22 -7.25
N LEU A 76 -4.66 1.42 -7.06
CA LEU A 76 -5.25 1.89 -5.82
C LEU A 76 -6.79 1.93 -5.95
N THR A 77 -7.48 1.67 -4.86
CA THR A 77 -8.94 1.66 -4.80
C THR A 77 -9.38 2.33 -3.50
N THR A 78 -10.19 3.36 -3.62
CA THR A 78 -10.83 4.04 -2.49
C THR A 78 -12.10 3.29 -2.06
N PRO A 79 -12.57 3.46 -0.82
CA PRO A 79 -13.78 2.80 -0.33
C PRO A 79 -15.05 3.10 -1.15
N ASP A 80 -15.13 4.29 -1.75
CA ASP A 80 -16.25 4.68 -2.61
C ASP A 80 -16.17 4.09 -4.03
N GLY A 81 -15.10 3.37 -4.36
CA GLY A 81 -14.93 2.65 -5.62
C GLY A 81 -14.17 3.40 -6.70
N ALA A 82 -13.61 4.58 -6.42
CA ALA A 82 -12.68 5.21 -7.35
C ALA A 82 -11.39 4.38 -7.44
N THR A 83 -10.82 4.31 -8.65
CA THR A 83 -9.58 3.58 -8.91
C THR A 83 -8.53 4.49 -9.50
N LEU A 84 -7.31 4.36 -9.01
CA LEU A 84 -6.14 5.03 -9.56
C LEU A 84 -5.17 3.96 -10.07
N VAL A 85 -4.65 4.15 -11.28
CA VAL A 85 -3.61 3.29 -11.85
C VAL A 85 -2.39 4.15 -12.12
N ALA A 86 -1.22 3.69 -11.67
CA ALA A 86 0.04 4.38 -11.85
C ALA A 86 1.20 3.37 -11.98
N ARG A 87 2.38 3.85 -12.39
CA ARG A 87 3.58 2.99 -12.41
C ARG A 87 4.16 2.79 -11.01
N THR A 88 4.20 3.85 -10.21
CA THR A 88 4.75 3.83 -8.85
C THR A 88 3.95 4.71 -7.91
N ALA A 89 3.96 4.36 -6.62
CA ALA A 89 3.50 5.24 -5.55
C ALA A 89 4.47 5.25 -4.38
N THR A 90 4.54 6.38 -3.68
CA THR A 90 5.18 6.52 -2.39
C THR A 90 4.19 7.08 -1.39
N TRP A 91 4.08 6.44 -0.23
CA TRP A 91 3.31 6.90 0.91
C TRP A 91 4.26 7.26 2.04
N ASP A 92 4.03 8.43 2.64
CA ASP A 92 4.74 8.89 3.82
C ASP A 92 3.81 8.82 5.04
N ALA A 93 4.18 7.99 6.03
CA ALA A 93 3.32 7.77 7.19
C ALA A 93 3.23 8.97 8.14
N GLN A 94 4.21 9.89 8.13
CA GLN A 94 4.22 11.05 9.02
C GLN A 94 3.25 12.13 8.53
N SER A 95 3.33 12.44 7.24
CA SER A 95 2.51 13.46 6.57
C SER A 95 1.19 12.92 6.04
N GLN A 96 1.01 11.59 5.98
CA GLN A 96 -0.15 10.93 5.39
C GLN A 96 -0.37 11.28 3.91
N VAL A 97 0.72 11.59 3.20
CA VAL A 97 0.69 11.97 1.79
C VAL A 97 1.04 10.77 0.91
N ILE A 98 0.30 10.61 -0.19
CA ILE A 98 0.61 9.68 -1.27
C ILE A 98 1.00 10.47 -2.50
N VAL A 99 2.15 10.13 -3.06
CA VAL A 99 2.62 10.67 -4.34
C VAL A 99 2.59 9.54 -5.37
N LEU A 100 1.87 9.78 -6.45
CA LEU A 100 1.83 8.91 -7.62
C LEU A 100 2.77 9.48 -8.69
N ALA A 101 3.52 8.62 -9.38
CA ALA A 101 4.42 9.06 -10.44
C ALA A 101 4.33 8.18 -11.68
N GLY A 102 4.61 8.81 -12.84
CA GLY A 102 4.40 8.25 -14.18
C GLY A 102 3.04 8.63 -14.75
N ASP A 103 2.56 7.85 -15.71
CA ASP A 103 1.21 8.01 -16.25
C ASP A 103 0.20 7.61 -15.18
N VAL A 104 -0.63 8.57 -14.77
CA VAL A 104 -1.67 8.37 -13.76
C VAL A 104 -3.04 8.39 -14.44
N GLN A 105 -3.77 7.30 -14.30
CA GLN A 105 -5.16 7.20 -14.72
C GLN A 105 -6.06 7.18 -13.50
N VAL A 106 -7.11 8.00 -13.51
CA VAL A 106 -8.11 8.05 -12.45
C VAL A 106 -9.46 7.69 -13.06
N THR A 107 -10.17 6.76 -12.42
CA THR A 107 -11.51 6.36 -12.81
C THR A 107 -12.42 6.54 -11.61
N PHE A 108 -13.47 7.33 -11.78
CA PHE A 108 -14.50 7.52 -10.75
C PHE A 108 -15.66 6.56 -11.00
N PRO A 109 -16.27 6.02 -9.93
CA PRO A 109 -17.46 5.20 -10.06
C PRO A 109 -18.60 6.06 -10.61
N LEU A 110 -19.37 5.50 -11.55
CA LEU A 110 -20.58 6.16 -12.03
C LEU A 110 -21.59 6.20 -10.88
N ARG A 111 -21.83 7.39 -10.31
CA ARG A 111 -22.94 7.59 -9.39
C ARG A 111 -24.23 7.52 -10.21
N ARG A 112 -25.06 6.50 -9.97
CA ARG A 112 -26.47 6.58 -10.36
C ARG A 112 -27.12 7.59 -9.42
N LEU A 113 -27.44 8.78 -9.94
CA LEU A 113 -28.30 9.71 -9.22
C LEU A 113 -29.68 9.04 -9.08
N PRO A 114 -30.33 9.15 -7.91
CA PRO A 114 -31.69 8.64 -7.70
C PRO A 114 -32.71 9.35 -8.61
#